data_AF-A0A940E3L4-F1
#
_entry.id   AF-A0A940E3L4-F1
#
_cell.length_a   1.000
_cell.length_b   1.000
_cell.length_c   1.000
_cell.angle_alpha   90.00
_cell.angle_beta   90.00
_cell.angle_gamma   90.00
#
_symmetry.space_group_name_H-M   'P 1'
#
loop_
_entity.id
_entity.type
_entity.pdbx_description
1 polymer ?
#
loop_
_entity_poly.entity_id
_entity_poly.type
_entity_poly.pdbx_seq_one_letter_code
_entity_poly.pdbx_strand_id
1 'polypeptide(L)'
;MMMGATAPVTVAGALAQGLAEIMVGLALTQVYRPGAPIVGGIFVAPFSMQFMGPIFGTPESHLAQLASCQLVRRLGVPCRGDGLVTSSKINDAQAGYEGASAFGASLNGGADLILHAAGWLQFGRTVGFEKFNSDKSILETQLSNLQSCDLSEYS
;
A
#
# COMPACT_ATOMS: atom_id res chain seq x y z
N MET A 1 -9.95 -1.87 -2.97
CA MET A 1 -10.84 -1.51 -4.09
C MET A 1 -10.16 -1.82 -5.43
N MET A 2 -10.95 -2.09 -6.46
CA MET A 2 -10.48 -2.41 -7.81
C MET A 2 -11.05 -1.39 -8.79
N MET A 3 -10.20 -0.53 -9.37
CA MET A 3 -10.62 0.52 -10.30
C MET A 3 -11.17 -0.11 -11.57
N GLY A 4 -12.40 0.24 -11.92
CA GLY A 4 -13.14 -0.35 -13.04
C GLY A 4 -13.98 -1.57 -12.68
N ALA A 5 -14.00 -2.00 -11.40
CA ALA A 5 -14.85 -3.09 -10.92
C ALA A 5 -15.64 -2.71 -9.66
N THR A 6 -14.95 -2.45 -8.54
CA THR A 6 -15.57 -2.06 -7.26
C THR A 6 -15.39 -0.59 -6.90
N ALA A 7 -14.70 0.16 -7.75
CA ALA A 7 -14.55 1.61 -7.70
C ALA A 7 -14.50 2.18 -9.13
N PRO A 8 -14.71 3.50 -9.31
CA PRO A 8 -14.52 4.15 -10.61
C PRO A 8 -13.15 3.83 -11.24
N VAL A 9 -13.10 3.80 -12.57
CA VAL A 9 -11.87 3.45 -13.31
C VAL A 9 -10.76 4.49 -13.16
N THR A 10 -11.12 5.75 -12.85
CA THR A 10 -10.16 6.84 -12.66
C THR A 10 -9.58 6.84 -11.25
N VAL A 11 -8.28 7.11 -11.12
CA VAL A 11 -7.59 7.25 -9.82
C VAL A 11 -8.31 8.23 -8.89
N ALA A 12 -8.68 9.42 -9.37
CA ALA A 12 -9.36 10.43 -8.56
C ALA A 12 -10.72 9.94 -8.03
N GLY A 13 -11.54 9.32 -8.87
CA GLY A 13 -12.83 8.77 -8.45
C GLY A 13 -12.69 7.63 -7.43
N ALA A 14 -11.71 6.75 -7.62
CA ALA A 14 -11.46 5.66 -6.69
C ALA A 14 -10.90 6.16 -5.34
N LEU A 15 -10.04 7.18 -5.34
CA LEU A 15 -9.55 7.83 -4.12
C LEU A 15 -10.67 8.58 -3.40
N ALA A 16 -11.55 9.26 -4.12
CA ALA A 16 -12.71 9.93 -3.52
C ALA A 16 -13.64 8.92 -2.83
N GLN A 17 -13.92 7.79 -3.49
CA GLN A 17 -14.70 6.70 -2.89
C GLN A 17 -13.99 6.12 -1.65
N GLY A 18 -12.71 5.78 -1.77
CA GLY A 18 -11.93 5.23 -0.66
C GLY A 18 -11.81 6.16 0.54
N LEU A 19 -11.67 7.46 0.30
CA LEU A 19 -11.64 8.46 1.35
C LEU A 19 -12.98 8.53 2.07
N ALA A 20 -14.10 8.47 1.34
CA ALA A 20 -15.43 8.42 1.94
C ALA A 20 -15.61 7.16 2.80
N GLU A 21 -15.20 5.98 2.30
CA GLU A 21 -15.24 4.71 3.04
C GLU A 21 -14.44 4.81 4.35
N ILE A 22 -13.23 5.36 4.30
CA ILE A 22 -12.38 5.53 5.49
C ILE A 22 -12.98 6.54 6.47
N MET A 23 -13.47 7.69 6.02
CA MET A 23 -14.08 8.67 6.92
C MET A 23 -15.30 8.10 7.66
N VAL A 24 -16.12 7.29 6.98
CA VAL A 24 -17.24 6.60 7.61
C VAL A 24 -16.74 5.60 8.67
N GLY A 25 -15.73 4.80 8.35
CA GLY A 25 -15.13 3.85 9.30
C GLY A 25 -14.56 4.56 10.53
N LEU A 26 -13.78 5.63 10.32
CA LEU A 26 -13.21 6.45 11.39
C LEU A 26 -14.31 7.02 12.29
N ALA A 27 -15.31 7.68 11.70
CA ALA A 27 -16.42 8.28 12.45
C ALA A 27 -17.19 7.22 13.25
N LEU A 28 -17.52 6.08 12.64
CA LEU A 28 -18.24 4.99 13.30
C LEU A 28 -17.46 4.44 14.49
N THR A 29 -16.15 4.22 14.35
CA THR A 29 -15.29 3.77 15.45
C THR A 29 -15.31 4.77 16.61
N GLN A 30 -15.20 6.08 16.32
CA GLN A 30 -15.22 7.10 17.36
C GLN A 30 -16.59 7.28 18.01
N VAL A 31 -17.69 7.06 17.27
CA VAL A 31 -19.04 7.05 17.84
C VAL A 31 -19.23 5.87 18.79
N TYR A 32 -18.74 4.67 18.43
CA TYR A 32 -18.85 3.49 19.27
C TYR A 32 -17.97 3.59 20.54
N ARG A 33 -16.72 4.03 20.38
CA ARG A 33 -15.78 4.22 21.48
C ARG A 33 -14.87 5.42 21.20
N PRO A 34 -15.18 6.59 21.80
CA PRO A 34 -14.32 7.76 21.69
C PRO A 34 -12.88 7.46 22.15
N GLY A 35 -11.90 7.87 21.34
CA GLY A 35 -10.48 7.65 21.62
C GLY A 35 -9.97 6.25 21.27
N ALA A 36 -10.78 5.40 20.64
CA ALA A 36 -10.29 4.12 20.14
C ALA A 36 -9.21 4.33 19.08
N PRO A 37 -8.06 3.63 19.16
CA PRO A 37 -6.99 3.76 18.19
C PRO A 37 -7.44 3.20 16.84
N ILE A 38 -7.09 3.90 15.76
CA ILE A 38 -7.45 3.50 14.40
C ILE A 38 -6.34 3.88 13.42
N VAL A 39 -6.11 3.01 12.45
CA VAL A 39 -5.19 3.23 11.34
C VAL A 39 -6.04 3.30 10.07
N GLY A 40 -5.91 4.38 9.31
CA GLY A 40 -6.60 4.54 8.03
C GLY A 40 -5.77 3.96 6.89
N GLY A 41 -6.40 3.47 5.83
CA GLY A 41 -5.66 3.01 4.65
C GLY A 41 -6.58 2.79 3.46
N ILE A 42 -6.20 3.31 2.30
CA ILE A 42 -6.97 3.16 1.06
C ILE A 42 -6.16 2.26 0.12
N PHE A 43 -6.55 0.98 0.05
CA PHE A 43 -5.97 0.04 -0.90
C PHE A 43 -6.69 0.12 -2.24
N VAL A 44 -6.01 0.52 -3.30
CA VAL A 44 -6.62 0.69 -4.62
C VAL A 44 -5.64 0.29 -5.73
N ALA A 45 -6.11 -0.54 -6.65
CA ALA A 45 -5.35 -1.00 -7.81
C ALA A 45 -6.26 -1.09 -9.05
N PRO A 46 -5.73 -0.93 -10.28
CA PRO A 46 -6.50 -1.20 -11.49
C PRO A 46 -6.97 -2.65 -11.56
N PHE A 47 -8.14 -2.88 -12.16
CA PHE A 47 -8.64 -4.22 -12.46
C PHE A 47 -8.33 -4.60 -13.91
N SER A 48 -7.69 -5.75 -14.11
CA SER A 48 -7.52 -6.32 -15.45
C SER A 48 -8.73 -7.17 -15.83
N MET A 49 -9.43 -6.79 -16.90
CA MET A 49 -10.49 -7.62 -17.50
C MET A 49 -9.96 -8.90 -18.16
N GLN A 50 -8.68 -8.93 -18.55
CA GLN A 50 -8.08 -10.10 -19.18
C GLN A 50 -7.75 -11.19 -18.14
N PHE A 51 -7.17 -10.78 -17.01
CA PHE A 51 -6.79 -11.71 -15.93
C PHE A 51 -7.85 -11.82 -14.83
N MET A 52 -8.90 -10.99 -14.90
CA MET A 52 -9.99 -10.90 -13.93
C MET A 52 -9.47 -10.73 -12.49
N GLY A 53 -8.53 -9.79 -12.30
CA GLY A 53 -7.87 -9.54 -11.03
C GLY A 53 -7.21 -8.16 -10.95
N PRO A 54 -6.82 -7.72 -9.74
CA PRO A 54 -6.08 -6.46 -9.58
C PRO A 54 -4.69 -6.57 -10.24
N ILE A 55 -4.15 -5.49 -10.76
CA ILE A 55 -2.78 -5.46 -11.31
C ILE A 55 -1.94 -4.42 -10.56
N PHE A 56 -0.65 -4.73 -10.37
CA PHE A 56 0.27 -3.93 -9.57
C PHE A 56 1.43 -3.42 -10.43
N GLY A 57 2.21 -2.48 -9.91
CA GLY A 57 3.35 -1.87 -10.62
C GLY A 57 2.98 -0.98 -11.81
N THR A 58 1.70 -0.65 -11.97
CA THR A 58 1.23 0.33 -12.96
C THR A 58 1.40 1.76 -12.43
N PRO A 59 1.58 2.76 -13.31
CA PRO A 59 1.63 4.17 -12.89
C PRO A 59 0.39 4.60 -12.08
N GLU A 60 -0.79 4.09 -12.43
CA GLU A 60 -2.05 4.37 -11.75
C GLU A 60 -2.06 3.79 -10.33
N SER A 61 -1.59 2.54 -10.15
CA SER A 61 -1.46 1.94 -8.82
C SER A 61 -0.47 2.70 -7.94
N HIS A 62 0.67 3.13 -8.51
CA HIS A 62 1.70 3.88 -7.80
C HIS A 62 1.19 5.26 -7.36
N LEU A 63 0.58 6.02 -8.27
CA LEU A 63 0.01 7.33 -7.97
C LEU A 63 -1.11 7.23 -6.94
N ALA A 64 -1.99 6.23 -7.09
CA ALA A 64 -3.10 6.05 -6.16
C ALA A 64 -2.58 5.70 -4.75
N GLN A 65 -1.52 4.91 -4.63
CA GLN A 65 -0.92 4.57 -3.34
C GLN A 65 -0.15 5.73 -2.69
N LEU A 66 0.53 6.56 -3.47
CA LEU A 66 1.13 7.81 -2.97
C LEU A 66 0.05 8.76 -2.42
N ALA A 67 -0.98 9.00 -3.22
CA ALA A 67 -2.04 9.94 -2.88
C ALA A 67 -2.92 9.44 -1.74
N SER A 68 -3.19 8.13 -1.67
CA SER A 68 -3.94 7.53 -0.56
C SER A 68 -3.26 7.82 0.77
N CYS A 69 -1.95 7.61 0.85
CA CYS A 69 -1.19 7.87 2.07
C CYS A 69 -1.29 9.33 2.49
N GLN A 70 -1.11 10.26 1.55
CA GLN A 70 -1.21 11.69 1.82
C GLN A 70 -2.63 12.10 2.27
N LEU A 71 -3.67 11.53 1.66
CA LEU A 71 -5.06 11.80 2.06
C LEU A 71 -5.35 11.31 3.47
N VAL A 72 -4.95 10.08 3.82
CA VAL A 72 -5.15 9.52 5.16
C VAL A 72 -4.40 10.34 6.21
N ARG A 73 -3.15 10.73 5.93
CA ARG A 73 -2.38 11.58 6.84
C ARG A 73 -3.06 12.93 7.11
N ARG A 74 -3.74 13.51 6.12
CA ARG A 74 -4.51 14.76 6.30
C ARG A 74 -5.72 14.59 7.23
N LEU A 75 -6.18 13.36 7.46
CA LEU A 75 -7.21 13.07 8.48
C LEU A 75 -6.64 12.99 9.91
N GLY A 76 -5.31 13.08 10.07
CA GLY A 76 -4.66 13.09 11.38
C GLY A 76 -4.56 11.72 12.06
N VAL A 77 -4.72 10.62 11.29
CA VAL A 77 -4.58 9.25 11.79
C VAL A 77 -3.37 8.56 11.15
N PRO A 78 -2.76 7.56 11.81
CA PRO A 78 -1.72 6.76 11.20
C PRO A 78 -2.19 6.12 9.90
N CYS A 79 -1.30 6.11 8.91
CA CYS A 79 -1.55 5.64 7.57
C CYS A 79 -1.02 4.22 7.35
N ARG A 80 -1.90 3.32 6.92
CA ARG A 80 -1.54 2.01 6.39
C ARG A 80 -1.23 2.12 4.90
N GLY A 81 -0.03 1.67 4.53
CA GLY A 81 0.42 1.52 3.16
C GLY A 81 0.57 0.06 2.72
N ASP A 82 0.76 -0.11 1.42
CA ASP A 82 1.07 -1.37 0.76
C ASP A 82 2.54 -1.75 0.90
N GLY A 83 2.79 -3.04 1.13
CA GLY A 83 4.12 -3.63 1.07
C GLY A 83 4.53 -4.05 -0.33
N LEU A 84 5.35 -5.11 -0.41
CA LEU A 84 5.87 -5.64 -1.66
C LEU A 84 4.84 -6.50 -2.41
N VAL A 85 3.71 -5.88 -2.76
CA VAL A 85 2.57 -6.51 -3.46
C VAL A 85 2.84 -6.70 -4.95
N THR A 86 2.31 -7.78 -5.52
CA THR A 86 2.50 -8.14 -6.92
C THR A 86 1.37 -9.00 -7.46
N SER A 87 1.20 -8.93 -8.78
CA SER A 87 0.36 -9.77 -9.62
C SER A 87 1.08 -11.03 -10.10
N SER A 88 2.41 -11.10 -9.99
CA SER A 88 3.19 -12.26 -10.41
C SER A 88 2.81 -13.51 -9.62
N LYS A 89 2.81 -14.65 -10.32
CA LYS A 89 2.45 -15.95 -9.74
C LYS A 89 3.63 -16.59 -9.00
N ILE A 90 4.85 -16.15 -9.28
CA ILE A 90 6.10 -16.71 -8.78
C ILE A 90 7.04 -15.60 -8.32
N ASN A 91 8.12 -15.95 -7.63
CA ASN A 91 9.15 -14.98 -7.22
C ASN A 91 10.11 -14.70 -8.39
N ASP A 92 9.72 -13.79 -9.28
CA ASP A 92 10.48 -13.41 -10.47
C ASP A 92 10.75 -11.90 -10.54
N ALA A 93 11.32 -11.44 -11.66
CA ALA A 93 11.62 -10.03 -11.87
C ALA A 93 10.36 -9.13 -11.82
N GLN A 94 9.21 -9.64 -12.27
CA GLN A 94 7.94 -8.93 -12.15
C GLN A 94 7.55 -8.75 -10.68
N ALA A 95 7.67 -9.83 -9.88
CA ALA A 95 7.40 -9.78 -8.45
C ALA A 95 8.28 -8.76 -7.72
N GLY A 96 9.56 -8.68 -8.08
CA GLY A 96 10.49 -7.69 -7.55
C GLY A 96 10.14 -6.26 -7.96
N TYR A 97 9.91 -6.01 -9.25
CA TYR A 97 9.60 -4.67 -9.77
C TYR A 97 8.29 -4.11 -9.20
N GLU A 98 7.20 -4.88 -9.29
CA GLU A 98 5.90 -4.43 -8.81
C GLU A 98 5.90 -4.20 -7.30
N GLY A 99 6.52 -5.12 -6.55
CA GLY A 99 6.64 -5.03 -5.11
C GLY A 99 7.44 -3.81 -4.66
N ALA A 100 8.60 -3.57 -5.26
CA ALA A 100 9.42 -2.40 -4.94
C ALA A 100 8.73 -1.08 -5.31
N SER A 101 8.01 -1.03 -6.44
CA SER A 101 7.25 0.14 -6.86
C SER A 101 6.12 0.48 -5.88
N ALA A 102 5.34 -0.52 -5.46
CA ALA A 102 4.23 -0.33 -4.51
C ALA A 102 4.74 0.06 -3.12
N PHE A 103 5.77 -0.63 -2.63
CA PHE A 103 6.39 -0.31 -1.34
C PHE A 103 7.01 1.10 -1.35
N GLY A 104 7.71 1.47 -2.43
CA GLY A 104 8.26 2.80 -2.60
C GLY A 104 7.20 3.90 -2.60
N ALA A 105 6.04 3.67 -3.23
CA ALA A 105 4.89 4.59 -3.13
C ALA A 105 4.42 4.76 -1.68
N SER A 106 4.28 3.67 -0.94
CA SER A 106 3.87 3.73 0.47
C SER A 106 4.86 4.51 1.34
N LEU A 107 6.16 4.24 1.18
CA LEU A 107 7.22 4.95 1.90
C LEU A 107 7.19 6.45 1.58
N ASN A 108 7.20 6.80 0.29
CA ASN A 108 7.20 8.21 -0.15
C ASN A 108 5.88 8.94 0.19
N GLY A 109 4.78 8.21 0.34
CA GLY A 109 3.51 8.73 0.85
C GLY A 109 3.52 9.00 2.37
N GLY A 110 4.50 8.47 3.09
CA GLY A 110 4.63 8.57 4.54
C GLY A 110 3.73 7.59 5.29
N ALA A 111 3.61 6.35 4.81
CA ALA A 111 2.89 5.31 5.53
C ALA A 111 3.57 4.97 6.87
N ASP A 112 2.78 4.86 7.93
CA ASP A 112 3.21 4.49 9.28
C ASP A 112 3.20 2.96 9.50
N LEU A 113 2.30 2.26 8.81
CA LEU A 113 2.14 0.81 8.89
C LEU A 113 2.15 0.19 7.49
N ILE A 114 3.09 -0.72 7.23
CA ILE A 114 3.16 -1.43 5.95
C ILE A 114 2.53 -2.81 6.10
N LEU A 115 1.33 -2.98 5.55
CA LEU A 115 0.66 -4.29 5.51
C LEU A 115 1.01 -5.01 4.22
N HIS A 116 1.13 -6.33 4.29
CA HIS A 116 1.64 -7.19 3.21
C HIS A 116 3.09 -6.86 2.85
N ALA A 117 3.89 -6.52 3.86
CA ALA A 117 5.30 -6.18 3.71
C ALA A 117 6.10 -7.28 3.00
N ALA A 118 5.83 -8.56 3.27
CA ALA A 118 6.59 -9.66 2.69
C ALA A 118 5.71 -10.87 2.33
N GLY A 119 6.10 -11.58 1.28
CA GLY A 119 5.57 -12.90 0.91
C GLY A 119 4.35 -12.89 -0.01
N TRP A 120 3.80 -11.71 -0.35
CA TRP A 120 2.64 -11.59 -1.23
C TRP A 120 2.94 -12.11 -2.64
N LEU A 121 2.10 -13.01 -3.15
CA LEU A 121 2.11 -13.49 -4.53
C LEU A 121 0.70 -13.65 -5.10
N GLN A 122 0.62 -13.76 -6.41
CA GLN A 122 -0.56 -14.12 -7.18
C GLN A 122 -1.78 -13.27 -6.82
N PHE A 123 -1.64 -11.95 -6.91
CA PHE A 123 -2.73 -11.02 -6.60
C PHE A 123 -3.23 -11.09 -5.14
N GLY A 124 -2.38 -11.57 -4.22
CA GLY A 124 -2.70 -11.76 -2.81
C GLY A 124 -3.38 -13.09 -2.50
N ARG A 125 -3.37 -14.03 -3.46
CA ARG A 125 -3.99 -15.35 -3.29
C ARG A 125 -3.07 -16.36 -2.61
N THR A 126 -1.77 -16.11 -2.62
CA THR A 126 -0.78 -17.04 -2.07
C THR A 126 0.29 -16.29 -1.30
N VAL A 127 0.92 -17.03 -0.37
CA VAL A 127 2.13 -16.61 0.32
C VAL A 127 3.28 -17.47 -0.19
N GLY A 128 4.33 -16.84 -0.71
CA GLY A 128 5.54 -17.54 -1.15
C GLY A 128 6.64 -17.43 -0.09
N PHE A 129 7.19 -18.55 0.38
CA PHE A 129 8.30 -18.53 1.34
C PHE A 129 9.58 -17.94 0.75
N GLU A 130 9.91 -18.26 -0.50
CA GLU A 130 11.04 -17.66 -1.21
C GLU A 130 10.84 -16.15 -1.37
N LYS A 131 9.65 -15.73 -1.81
CA LYS A 131 9.26 -14.32 -1.91
C LYS A 131 9.36 -13.62 -0.56
N PHE A 132 8.94 -14.26 0.54
CA PHE A 132 9.04 -13.70 1.88
C PHE A 132 10.49 -13.41 2.26
N ASN A 133 11.41 -14.33 1.97
CA ASN A 133 12.84 -14.14 2.23
C ASN A 133 13.44 -13.04 1.35
N SER A 134 13.10 -13.00 0.05
CA SER A 134 13.53 -11.93 -0.85
C SER A 134 13.01 -10.56 -0.43
N ASP A 135 11.72 -10.46 -0.07
CA ASP A 135 11.10 -9.22 0.40
C ASP A 135 11.73 -8.75 1.70
N LYS A 136 12.01 -9.66 2.63
CA LYS A 136 12.72 -9.33 3.87
C LYS A 136 14.06 -8.66 3.59
N SER A 137 14.85 -9.19 2.65
CA SER A 137 16.14 -8.59 2.28
C SER A 137 15.98 -7.18 1.69
N ILE A 138 14.94 -6.95 0.87
CA ILE A 138 14.62 -5.61 0.36
C ILE A 138 14.24 -4.67 1.50
N LEU A 139 13.40 -5.11 2.44
CA LEU A 139 12.98 -4.32 3.60
C LEU A 139 14.16 -3.95 4.51
N GLU A 140 15.06 -4.89 4.77
CA GLU A 140 16.29 -4.66 5.55
C GLU A 140 17.17 -3.60 4.87
N THR A 141 17.35 -3.72 3.56
CA THR A 141 18.11 -2.73 2.77
C THR A 141 17.50 -1.33 2.88
N GLN A 142 16.18 -1.23 2.77
CA GLN A 142 15.46 0.05 2.84
C GLN A 142 15.49 0.64 4.25
N LEU A 143 15.38 -0.18 5.29
CA LEU A 143 15.55 0.25 6.67
C LEU A 143 16.95 0.80 6.92
N SER A 144 18.00 0.10 6.46
CA SER A 144 19.37 0.59 6.55
C SER A 144 19.58 1.92 5.84
N ASN A 145 18.96 2.12 4.67
CA ASN A 145 19.02 3.39 3.95
C ASN A 145 18.33 4.55 4.70
N LEU A 146 17.24 4.27 5.43
CA LEU A 146 16.55 5.30 6.21
C LEU A 146 17.34 5.67 7.48
N GLN A 147 18.05 4.71 8.08
CA GLN A 147 18.87 4.93 9.28
C GLN A 147 20.21 5.61 8.98
N SER A 148 20.81 5.36 7.82
CA SER A 148 22.11 5.96 7.45
C SER A 148 22.04 7.48 7.22
N CYS A 149 20.84 8.05 7.12
CA CYS A 149 20.62 9.50 7.03
C CYS A 149 20.40 10.18 8.39
N ASP A 150 20.74 9.53 9.51
CA ASP A 150 20.70 10.15 10.83
C ASP A 150 21.79 11.23 10.97
N LEU A 151 21.37 12.50 10.96
CA LEU A 151 22.24 13.67 11.13
C LEU A 151 22.36 14.13 12.59
N SER A 152 21.85 13.36 13.55
CA SER A 152 21.90 13.71 14.97
C SER A 152 23.33 13.82 15.52
N GLU A 153 24.31 13.17 14.88
CA GLU A 153 25.73 13.32 15.22
C GLU A 153 26.37 14.64 14.73
N TYR A 154 25.66 15.42 13.89
CA TYR A 154 26.14 16.69 13.30
C TYR A 154 25.39 17.94 13.79
N SER A 155 24.52 17.80 14.80
CA SER A 155 23.72 18.89 15.38
C SER A 155 24.12 19.19 16.83
#